data_AF-A0A7X9S0U7-F1
#
_entry.id   AF-A0A7X9S0U7-F1
#
_cell.length_a   1.000
_cell.length_b   1.000
_cell.length_c   1.000
_cell.angle_alpha   90.00
_cell.angle_beta   90.00
_cell.angle_gamma   90.00
#
_symmetry.space_group_name_H-M   'P 1'
#
loop_
_entity.id
_entity.type
_entity.pdbx_description
1 polymer ?
#
loop_
_entity_poly.entity_id
_entity_poly.type
_entity_poly.pdbx_seq_one_letter_code
_entity_poly.pdbx_strand_id
1 'polypeptide(L)'
;MKKYRLKLTTLEFRFLQSILIRLAEAYKNKLPDNIAHQILIELYESRFNVSVVDQNLEKTLVLNRSVVLAFHQFLNEIPLSGDADLLRNQLFNQFDVFLQG
;
A
#
# COMPACT_ATOMS: atom_id res chain seq x y z
N MET A 1 -14.75 -5.92 -11.87
CA MET A 1 -13.33 -5.51 -11.76
C MET A 1 -12.55 -6.57 -10.99
N LYS A 2 -11.38 -6.97 -11.48
CA LYS A 2 -10.48 -7.91 -10.80
C LYS A 2 -10.00 -7.29 -9.49
N LYS A 3 -10.18 -7.99 -8.36
CA LYS A 3 -9.66 -7.57 -7.05
C LYS A 3 -8.35 -8.30 -6.80
N TYR A 4 -7.31 -7.57 -6.42
CA TYR A 4 -6.05 -8.12 -5.97
C TYR A 4 -6.13 -8.49 -4.50
N ARG A 5 -5.65 -9.67 -4.13
CA ARG A 5 -5.49 -10.08 -2.75
C ARG A 5 -4.00 -10.03 -2.41
N LEU A 6 -3.59 -8.95 -1.77
CA LEU A 6 -2.24 -8.79 -1.28
C LEU A 6 -2.13 -9.47 0.08
N LYS A 7 -1.44 -10.62 0.12
CA LYS A 7 -1.09 -11.28 1.37
C LYS A 7 0.12 -10.60 1.97
N LEU A 8 0.01 -10.19 3.22
CA LEU A 8 1.04 -9.47 3.95
C LEU A 8 1.42 -10.23 5.20
N THR A 9 2.73 -10.39 5.38
CA THR A 9 3.33 -10.62 6.69
C THR A 9 3.07 -9.43 7.62
N THR A 10 3.22 -9.67 8.92
CA THR A 10 3.11 -8.59 9.92
C THR A 10 4.08 -7.44 9.63
N LEU A 11 5.29 -7.74 9.13
CA LEU A 11 6.30 -6.73 8.81
C LEU A 11 5.88 -5.86 7.63
N GLU A 12 5.47 -6.48 6.51
CA GLU A 12 4.99 -5.76 5.31
C GLU A 12 3.77 -4.90 5.64
N PHE A 13 2.84 -5.43 6.43
CA PHE A 13 1.68 -4.68 6.86
C PHE A 13 2.05 -3.45 7.69
N ARG A 14 2.93 -3.60 8.70
CA ARG A 14 3.37 -2.48 9.54
C ARG A 14 4.12 -1.43 8.74
N PHE A 15 4.92 -1.86 7.77
CA PHE A 15 5.63 -0.98 6.87
C PHE A 15 4.66 -0.13 6.03
N LEU A 16 3.72 -0.76 5.33
CA LEU A 16 2.69 -0.08 4.55
C LEU A 16 1.84 0.84 5.43
N GLN A 17 1.49 0.39 6.63
CA GLN A 17 0.74 1.19 7.60
C GLN A 17 1.51 2.45 8.02
N SER A 18 2.80 2.33 8.34
CA SER A 18 3.65 3.46 8.71
C SER A 18 3.76 4.48 7.58
N ILE A 19 3.92 4.01 6.35
CA ILE A 19 4.02 4.84 5.16
C ILE A 19 2.75 5.66 4.93
N LEU A 20 1.58 5.02 5.05
CA LEU A 20 0.30 5.69 4.85
C LEU A 20 -0.05 6.67 5.97
N ILE A 21 0.34 6.38 7.22
CA ILE A 21 0.23 7.35 8.32
C ILE A 21 1.04 8.60 8.00
N ARG A 22 2.31 8.44 7.59
CA ARG A 22 3.18 9.57 7.24
C ARG A 22 2.61 10.38 6.07
N LEU A 23 2.04 9.71 5.07
CA LEU A 23 1.35 10.38 3.97
C LEU A 23 0.16 11.20 4.49
N ALA A 24 -0.75 10.57 5.23
CA ALA A 24 -1.92 11.25 5.77
C ALA A 24 -1.54 12.44 6.67
N GLU A 25 -0.47 12.32 7.46
CA GLU A 25 0.08 13.42 8.26
C GLU A 25 0.65 14.56 7.41
N ALA A 26 1.46 14.23 6.39
CA ALA A 26 2.06 15.23 5.50
C ALA A 26 1.02 16.05 4.71
N TYR A 27 -0.09 15.41 4.34
CA TYR A 27 -1.18 16.02 3.58
C TYR A 27 -2.37 16.46 4.47
N LYS A 28 -2.30 16.30 5.79
CA LYS A 28 -3.39 16.71 6.69
C LYS A 28 -3.81 18.18 6.53
N ASN A 29 -2.86 19.04 6.15
CA ASN A 29 -3.06 20.48 5.99
C ASN A 29 -2.80 20.97 4.56
N LYS A 30 -2.69 20.06 3.58
CA LYS A 30 -2.33 20.38 2.19
C LYS A 30 -3.12 19.50 1.22
N LEU A 31 -3.35 19.99 0.01
CA LEU A 31 -3.99 19.18 -1.02
C LEU A 31 -3.02 18.12 -1.56
N PRO A 32 -3.51 16.93 -1.94
CA PRO A 32 -2.68 15.92 -2.60
C PRO A 32 -2.14 16.45 -3.93
N ASP A 33 -0.87 16.20 -4.21
CA ASP A 33 -0.24 16.70 -5.44
C ASP A 33 -0.72 15.94 -6.69
N ASN A 34 -1.20 14.70 -6.51
CA ASN A 34 -1.73 13.88 -7.58
C ASN A 34 -2.82 12.90 -7.11
N ILE A 35 -3.45 12.23 -8.08
CA ILE A 35 -4.55 11.28 -7.82
C ILE A 35 -4.12 10.05 -7.03
N ALA A 36 -2.87 9.61 -7.15
CA ALA A 36 -2.35 8.49 -6.37
C ALA A 36 -2.29 8.85 -4.88
N HIS A 37 -1.80 10.04 -4.54
CA HIS A 37 -1.81 10.54 -3.16
C HIS A 37 -3.22 10.64 -2.59
N GLN A 38 -4.18 11.14 -3.37
CA GLN A 38 -5.59 11.21 -2.95
C GLN A 38 -6.15 9.80 -2.66
N ILE A 39 -5.93 8.83 -3.57
CA ILE A 39 -6.38 7.45 -3.41
C ILE A 39 -5.81 6.81 -2.13
N LEU A 40 -4.54 7.11 -1.80
CA LEU A 40 -3.89 6.57 -0.62
C LEU A 40 -4.38 7.22 0.69
N ILE A 41 -4.71 8.51 0.68
CA ILE A 41 -5.36 9.19 1.81
C ILE A 41 -6.74 8.60 2.06
N GLU A 42 -7.55 8.44 1.02
CA GLU A 42 -8.87 7.81 1.12
C GLU A 42 -8.76 6.36 1.65
N LEU A 43 -7.74 5.62 1.21
CA LEU A 43 -7.47 4.27 1.72
C LEU A 43 -7.13 4.29 3.23
N TYR A 44 -6.32 5.25 3.67
CA TYR A 44 -6.00 5.44 5.09
C TYR A 44 -7.23 5.84 5.92
N GLU A 45 -8.01 6.81 5.45
CA GLU A 45 -9.22 7.32 6.12
C GLU A 45 -10.33 6.27 6.21
N SER A 46 -10.44 5.40 5.20
CA SER A 46 -11.28 4.19 5.24
C SER A 46 -10.81 3.15 6.28
N ARG A 47 -9.85 3.53 7.14
CA ARG A 47 -9.21 2.75 8.21
C ARG A 47 -8.49 1.50 7.73
N PHE A 48 -8.11 1.47 6.45
CA PHE A 48 -7.75 0.26 5.74
C PHE A 48 -8.85 -0.78 5.87
N ASN A 49 -9.66 -1.01 4.82
CA ASN A 49 -10.51 -2.20 4.75
C ASN A 49 -9.66 -3.47 4.58
N VAL A 50 -8.85 -3.78 5.59
CA VAL A 50 -8.10 -5.03 5.78
C VAL A 50 -9.12 -5.99 6.33
N SER A 51 -9.54 -6.95 5.49
CA SER A 51 -10.13 -8.16 6.02
C SER A 51 -9.01 -8.93 6.71
N VAL A 52 -8.91 -8.78 8.04
CA VAL A 52 -8.08 -9.66 8.88
C VAL A 52 -8.77 -11.01 8.88
N VAL A 53 -8.43 -11.85 7.92
CA VAL A 53 -8.90 -13.23 7.86
C VAL A 53 -7.69 -14.09 7.54
N ASP A 54 -7.11 -14.70 8.57
CA ASP A 54 -7.12 -16.16 8.68
C ASP A 54 -6.64 -16.63 10.07
N GLN A 55 -6.91 -17.90 10.37
CA GLN A 55 -6.53 -18.64 11.58
C GLN A 55 -5.00 -18.69 11.85
N ASN A 56 -4.17 -18.14 10.94
CA ASN A 56 -2.71 -18.17 10.92
C ASN A 56 -2.01 -16.80 11.12
N LEU A 57 -2.73 -15.73 11.53
CA LEU A 57 -2.20 -14.35 11.68
C LEU A 57 -1.76 -13.66 10.36
N GLU A 58 -2.11 -14.20 9.19
CA GLU A 58 -1.86 -13.54 7.90
C GLU A 58 -2.79 -12.33 7.72
N LYS A 59 -2.26 -11.18 7.28
CA LYS A 59 -3.07 -10.00 6.97
C LYS A 59 -3.30 -9.92 5.47
N THR A 60 -4.56 -9.91 5.04
CA THR A 60 -4.90 -9.79 3.62
C THR A 60 -5.52 -8.44 3.32
N LEU A 61 -4.92 -7.69 2.39
CA LEU A 61 -5.49 -6.49 1.81
C LEU A 61 -6.17 -6.83 0.48
N VAL A 62 -7.44 -6.46 0.36
CA VAL A 62 -8.19 -6.60 -0.91
C VAL A 62 -8.18 -5.26 -1.61
N LEU A 63 -7.36 -5.15 -2.65
CA LEU A 63 -7.11 -3.91 -3.37
C LEU A 63 -7.75 -3.96 -4.76
N ASN A 64 -8.27 -2.84 -5.22
CA ASN A 64 -8.60 -2.66 -6.64
C ASN A 64 -7.33 -2.23 -7.39
N ARG A 65 -7.40 -2.25 -8.72
CA ARG A 65 -6.25 -1.93 -9.57
C ARG A 65 -5.71 -0.50 -9.38
N SER A 66 -6.59 0.49 -9.18
CA SER A 66 -6.17 1.87 -8.97
C SER A 66 -5.39 2.05 -7.67
N VAL A 67 -5.78 1.35 -6.59
CA VAL A 67 -5.04 1.36 -5.33
C VAL A 67 -3.69 0.66 -5.46
N VAL A 68 -3.60 -0.46 -6.20
CA VAL A 68 -2.30 -1.12 -6.46
C VAL A 68 -1.35 -0.20 -7.23
N LEU A 69 -1.86 0.49 -8.26
CA LEU A 69 -1.09 1.49 -9.01
C LEU A 69 -0.63 2.64 -8.10
N ALA A 70 -1.51 3.14 -7.23
CA ALA A 70 -1.18 4.22 -6.32
C ALA A 70 -0.07 3.82 -5.33
N PHE A 71 -0.12 2.61 -4.78
CA PHE A 71 0.96 2.08 -3.94
C PHE A 71 2.28 1.96 -4.70
N HIS A 72 2.24 1.42 -5.92
CA HIS A 72 3.43 1.28 -6.75
C HIS A 72 4.10 2.63 -7.02
N GLN A 73 3.32 3.62 -7.46
CA GLN A 73 3.81 4.97 -7.71
C GLN A 73 4.39 5.60 -6.44
N PHE A 74 3.67 5.50 -5.32
CA PHE A 74 4.09 6.15 -4.08
C PHE A 74 5.37 5.54 -3.47
N LEU A 75 5.49 4.22 -3.46
CA LEU A 75 6.71 3.55 -2.99
C LEU A 75 7.95 3.88 -3.85
N ASN A 76 7.75 4.30 -5.11
CA ASN A 76 8.83 4.75 -5.97
C ASN A 76 9.28 6.19 -5.65
N GLU A 77 8.39 7.02 -5.10
CA GLU A 77 8.66 8.40 -4.71
C GLU A 77 9.40 8.51 -3.36
N ILE A 78 9.35 7.45 -2.53
CA ILE A 78 9.99 7.45 -1.20
C ILE A 78 11.45 6.99 -1.32
N PRO A 79 12.43 7.79 -0.86
CA PRO A 79 13.81 7.32 -0.74
C PRO A 79 13.91 6.34 0.42
N LEU A 80 14.01 5.05 0.11
CA LEU A 80 14.17 3.96 1.08
C LEU A 80 15.59 3.40 1.03
N SER A 81 16.03 2.83 2.13
CA SER A 81 17.35 2.19 2.26
C SER A 81 17.31 0.99 3.20
N GLY A 82 18.23 0.05 3.03
CA GLY A 82 18.34 -1.15 3.88
C GLY A 82 17.12 -2.07 3.70
N ASP A 83 16.64 -2.64 4.80
CA ASP A 83 15.53 -3.61 4.80
C ASP A 83 14.24 -3.07 4.17
N ALA A 84 13.99 -1.76 4.29
CA ALA A 84 12.83 -1.12 3.69
C ALA A 84 12.86 -1.15 2.15
N ASP A 85 14.06 -1.06 1.56
CA ASP A 85 14.24 -1.13 0.11
C ASP A 85 14.01 -2.56 -0.41
N LEU A 86 14.54 -3.57 0.30
CA LEU A 86 14.29 -4.97 -0.01
C LEU A 86 12.79 -5.30 0.01
N LEU A 87 12.08 -4.81 1.03
CA LEU A 87 10.64 -4.99 1.20
C LEU A 87 9.84 -4.32 0.07
N ARG A 88 10.24 -3.10 -0.34
CA ARG A 88 9.66 -2.43 -1.51
C ARG A 88 9.81 -3.28 -2.77
N ASN A 89 11.01 -3.81 -3.03
CA ASN A 89 11.27 -4.59 -4.23
C ASN A 89 10.44 -5.88 -4.26
N GLN A 90 10.24 -6.52 -3.11
CA GLN A 90 9.33 -7.67 -2.98
C GLN A 90 7.88 -7.30 -3.34
N LEU A 91 7.38 -6.17 -2.81
CA LEU A 91 6.04 -5.67 -3.11
C LEU A 91 5.88 -5.28 -4.59
N PHE A 92 6.91 -4.67 -5.20
CA PHE A 92 6.90 -4.30 -6.62
C PHE A 92 6.73 -5.51 -7.53
N ASN A 93 7.50 -6.57 -7.32
CA ASN A 93 7.36 -7.82 -8.07
C ASN A 93 5.91 -8.37 -7.99
N GLN A 94 5.29 -8.28 -6.81
CA GLN A 94 3.91 -8.74 -6.62
C GLN A 94 2.88 -7.83 -7.33
N PHE A 95 3.09 -6.51 -7.31
CA PHE A 95 2.24 -5.55 -7.99
C PHE A 95 2.34 -5.68 -9.50
N ASP A 96 3.54 -5.79 -10.05
CA ASP A 96 3.77 -5.89 -11.49
C ASP A 96 3.07 -7.11 -12.10
N VAL A 97 3.17 -8.27 -11.45
CA VAL A 97 2.47 -9.49 -11.87
C VAL A 97 0.95 -9.27 -11.91
N PHE A 98 0.39 -8.58 -10.91
CA PHE A 98 -1.04 -8.28 -10.92
C PHE A 98 -1.44 -7.24 -11.97
N LEU A 99 -0.59 -6.24 -12.21
CA LEU A 99 -0.85 -5.16 -13.14
C LEU A 99 -0.69 -5.61 -14.61
N GLN A 100 0.14 -6.59 -14.91
CA GLN A 100 0.31 -7.11 -16.27
C GLN A 100 -0.81 -8.05 -16.73
N GLY A 101 -1.61 -8.60 -15.80
CA GLY A 101 -2.73 -9.51 -16.12
C GLY A 101 -4.12 -9.01 -15.76
#